data_AF-A0A2D6NXK8-F1
#
_entry.id   AF-A0A2D6NXK8-F1
#
_cell.length_a   1.000
_cell.length_b   1.000
_cell.length_c   1.000
_cell.angle_alpha   90.00
_cell.angle_beta   90.00
_cell.angle_gamma   90.00
#
_symmetry.space_group_name_H-M   'P 1'
#
loop_
_entity.id
_entity.type
_entity.pdbx_description
1 polymer ?
#
loop_
_entity_poly.entity_id
_entity_poly.type
_entity_poly.pdbx_seq_one_letter_code
_entity_poly.pdbx_strand_id
1 'polypeptide(L)'
;MFEEVEKRAKKISKAIIYGWKGEEIPVDMSSMTLQRKKLDQILRDEVENQGGIILYESPIKEVEIREKGVDVKDISGNSYEGDILVLATGADIKLASSLCFEFSRPEAFAVRGYIPNKEDLRDLLFWMDDELSSGYYWAFPCPGNVINVGVGNFGLEKVKLKKLLGGFVRENFDERSVLDMKGAPIRCGLREGPFYSDRVVLVGENVSTTYNLTGEGIGKAMESGMLAGEVINKIKDHYSERGLKEYCLGLEKTKGFHEAYTFALGLMSRPVKNYLFTKLLKYSSKARKTLALIVRKDADPGKVFSFRGFMKNLL
;
A
#
# COMPACT_ATOMS: atom_id res chain seq x y z
N MET A 1 2.28 18.20 9.36
CA MET A 1 2.51 17.03 8.47
C MET A 1 2.20 17.23 6.96
N PHE A 2 0.94 17.34 6.50
CA PHE A 2 0.62 17.26 5.04
C PHE A 2 1.32 18.33 4.20
N GLU A 3 1.33 19.57 4.66
CA GLU A 3 2.06 20.68 4.01
C GLU A 3 3.55 20.39 3.87
N GLU A 4 4.15 19.69 4.84
CA GLU A 4 5.58 19.34 4.80
C GLU A 4 5.85 18.27 3.73
N VAL A 5 4.92 17.33 3.54
CA VAL A 5 4.98 16.38 2.42
C VAL A 5 4.86 17.13 1.10
N GLU A 6 3.90 18.04 0.95
CA GLU A 6 3.73 18.81 -0.29
C GLU A 6 4.96 19.64 -0.66
N LYS A 7 5.61 20.26 0.34
CA LYS A 7 6.84 21.05 0.15
C LYS A 7 8.02 20.21 -0.34
N ARG A 8 8.12 18.95 0.14
CA ARG A 8 9.29 18.09 -0.14
C ARG A 8 9.08 17.11 -1.29
N ALA A 9 7.84 16.82 -1.65
CA ALA A 9 7.50 15.88 -2.71
C ALA A 9 7.62 16.49 -4.11
N LYS A 10 7.75 15.62 -5.13
CA LYS A 10 7.61 16.02 -6.53
C LYS A 10 6.16 15.86 -6.93
N LYS A 11 5.53 16.93 -7.43
CA LYS A 11 4.17 16.90 -7.96
C LYS A 11 4.16 16.27 -9.34
N ILE A 12 3.16 15.43 -9.61
CA ILE A 12 3.01 14.69 -10.86
C ILE A 12 1.57 14.85 -11.36
N SER A 13 1.44 15.25 -12.63
CA SER A 13 0.14 15.51 -13.27
C SER A 13 -0.33 14.42 -14.24
N LYS A 14 0.53 13.44 -14.53
CA LYS A 14 0.28 12.44 -15.58
C LYS A 14 0.93 11.11 -15.25
N ALA A 15 0.24 10.05 -15.65
CA ALA A 15 0.78 8.71 -15.75
C ALA A 15 0.71 8.21 -17.19
N ILE A 16 1.66 7.36 -17.57
CA ILE A 16 1.64 6.57 -18.80
C ILE A 16 1.56 5.11 -18.40
N ILE A 17 0.53 4.42 -18.88
CA ILE A 17 0.41 2.97 -18.75
C ILE A 17 0.80 2.36 -20.10
N TYR A 18 1.90 1.60 -20.11
CA TYR A 18 2.30 0.77 -21.24
C TYR A 18 1.52 -0.54 -21.16
N GLY A 19 0.58 -0.70 -22.08
CA GLY A 19 -0.27 -1.89 -22.22
C GLY A 19 0.34 -2.95 -23.14
N TRP A 20 -0.54 -3.70 -23.78
CA TRP A 20 -0.16 -4.78 -24.70
C TRP A 20 0.72 -4.27 -25.83
N LYS A 21 1.85 -4.97 -26.07
CA LYS A 21 2.90 -4.58 -27.03
C LYS A 21 3.44 -3.15 -26.84
N GLY A 22 3.43 -2.65 -25.61
CA GLY A 22 3.97 -1.33 -25.28
C GLY A 22 3.10 -0.16 -25.74
N GLU A 23 1.83 -0.38 -26.09
CA GLU A 23 0.93 0.73 -26.42
C GLU A 23 0.78 1.69 -25.23
N GLU A 24 1.04 2.98 -25.47
CA GLU A 24 0.94 4.01 -24.46
C GLU A 24 -0.49 4.47 -24.22
N ILE A 25 -0.87 4.50 -22.93
CA ILE A 25 -2.17 4.97 -22.48
C ILE A 25 -1.92 6.10 -21.48
N PRO A 26 -1.99 7.37 -21.92
CA PRO A 26 -1.85 8.51 -21.02
C PRO A 26 -3.08 8.65 -20.13
N VAL A 27 -2.83 8.96 -18.85
CA VAL A 27 -3.86 9.18 -17.84
C VAL A 27 -3.53 10.45 -17.06
N ASP A 28 -4.44 11.42 -17.08
CA ASP A 28 -4.31 12.63 -16.28
C ASP A 28 -4.63 12.34 -14.82
N MET A 29 -3.75 12.73 -13.91
CA MET A 29 -3.90 12.47 -12.48
C MET A 29 -3.30 13.60 -11.64
N SER A 30 -3.57 13.60 -10.35
CA SER A 30 -2.87 14.47 -9.40
C SER A 30 -2.23 13.57 -8.35
N SER A 31 -0.90 13.55 -8.29
CA SER A 31 -0.17 12.77 -7.30
C SER A 31 1.14 13.42 -6.90
N MET A 32 1.72 12.87 -5.85
CA MET A 32 3.01 13.29 -5.33
C MET A 32 3.90 12.08 -5.13
N THR A 33 5.17 12.22 -5.46
CA THR A 33 6.19 11.21 -5.23
C THR A 33 7.22 11.71 -4.23
N LEU A 34 7.55 10.85 -3.29
CA LEU A 34 8.53 11.13 -2.26
C LEU A 34 9.25 9.82 -1.89
N GLN A 35 10.55 9.88 -1.64
CA GLN A 35 11.26 8.70 -1.15
C GLN A 35 10.70 8.28 0.21
N ARG A 36 10.40 6.98 0.37
CA ARG A 36 9.85 6.41 1.61
C ARG A 36 10.56 6.88 2.88
N LYS A 37 11.90 6.87 2.89
CA LYS A 37 12.70 7.33 4.04
C LYS A 37 12.40 8.78 4.46
N LYS A 38 12.07 9.66 3.51
CA LYS A 38 11.74 11.06 3.78
C LYS A 38 10.32 11.18 4.33
N LEU A 39 9.36 10.44 3.77
CA LEU A 39 8.00 10.37 4.32
C LEU A 39 8.03 9.85 5.77
N ASP A 40 8.71 8.72 5.99
CA ASP A 40 8.80 8.10 7.31
C ASP A 40 9.49 9.05 8.32
N GLN A 41 10.47 9.86 7.89
CA GLN A 41 11.07 10.89 8.76
C GLN A 41 10.07 12.00 9.12
N ILE A 42 9.33 12.54 8.15
CA ILE A 42 8.32 13.58 8.41
C ILE A 42 7.28 13.09 9.43
N LEU A 43 6.87 11.82 9.34
CA LEU A 43 5.94 11.22 10.29
C LEU A 43 6.54 11.10 11.70
N ARG A 44 7.81 10.70 11.81
CA ARG A 44 8.50 10.61 13.10
C ARG A 44 8.71 12.00 13.73
N ASP A 45 9.14 12.97 12.94
CA ASP A 45 9.29 14.36 13.38
C ASP A 45 7.96 14.90 13.92
N GLU A 46 6.83 14.59 13.26
CA GLU A 46 5.51 14.98 13.74
C GLU A 46 5.15 14.32 15.08
N VAL A 47 5.45 13.03 15.27
CA VAL A 47 5.22 12.34 16.55
C VAL A 47 6.00 13.02 17.67
N GLU A 48 7.27 13.32 17.47
CA GLU A 48 8.12 14.01 18.46
C GLU A 48 7.62 15.44 18.74
N ASN A 49 7.21 16.18 17.71
CA ASN A 49 6.64 17.53 17.86
C ASN A 49 5.34 17.55 18.67
N GLN A 50 4.57 16.46 18.63
CA GLN A 50 3.36 16.28 19.46
C GLN A 50 3.66 15.72 20.85
N GLY A 51 4.94 15.59 21.23
CA GLY A 51 5.38 15.08 22.53
C GLY A 51 5.46 13.55 22.63
N GLY A 52 5.31 12.84 21.51
CA GLY A 52 5.51 11.40 21.44
C GLY A 52 6.98 11.02 21.56
N ILE A 53 7.24 9.85 22.14
CA ILE A 53 8.60 9.31 22.31
C ILE A 53 8.84 8.25 21.24
N ILE A 54 9.94 8.40 20.50
CA ILE A 54 10.37 7.41 19.50
C ILE A 54 11.61 6.69 20.01
N LEU A 55 11.48 5.37 20.11
CA LEU A 55 12.59 4.48 20.45
C LEU A 55 13.05 3.76 19.19
N TYR A 56 14.33 3.92 18.86
CA TYR A 56 14.98 3.24 17.75
C TYR A 56 15.69 1.99 18.26
N GLU A 57 15.88 1.00 17.39
CA GLU A 57 16.60 -0.24 17.71
C GLU A 57 15.98 -1.01 18.90
N SER A 58 14.68 -0.85 19.11
CA SER A 58 13.88 -1.57 20.11
C SER A 58 12.91 -2.59 19.50
N PRO A 59 13.38 -3.66 18.80
CA PRO A 59 12.48 -4.74 18.38
C PRO A 59 11.75 -5.34 19.57
N ILE A 60 10.42 -5.39 19.50
CA ILE A 60 9.59 -5.98 20.55
C ILE A 60 9.65 -7.50 20.48
N LYS A 61 9.89 -8.12 21.64
CA LYS A 61 10.01 -9.57 21.82
C LYS A 61 8.76 -10.18 22.45
N GLU A 62 8.24 -9.54 23.50
CA GLU A 62 7.17 -10.06 24.33
C GLU A 62 6.15 -8.96 24.62
N VAL A 63 4.87 -9.34 24.63
CA VAL A 63 3.74 -8.49 24.99
C VAL A 63 2.85 -9.28 25.95
N GLU A 64 2.51 -8.68 27.09
CA GLU A 64 1.61 -9.23 28.08
C GLU A 64 0.41 -8.29 28.26
N ILE A 65 -0.79 -8.78 27.98
CA ILE A 65 -2.03 -8.03 28.17
C ILE A 65 -2.51 -8.25 29.61
N ARG A 66 -2.62 -7.16 30.38
CA ARG A 66 -3.13 -7.17 31.76
C ARG A 66 -4.53 -6.55 31.83
N GLU A 67 -5.21 -6.75 32.95
CA GLU A 67 -6.54 -6.15 33.18
C GLU A 67 -6.51 -4.60 33.06
N LYS A 68 -5.42 -3.97 33.53
CA LYS A 68 -5.27 -2.51 33.61
C LYS A 68 -4.26 -1.90 32.63
N GLY A 69 -3.65 -2.68 31.74
CA GLY A 69 -2.65 -2.16 30.81
C GLY A 69 -2.04 -3.24 29.93
N VAL A 70 -0.98 -2.89 29.24
CA VAL A 70 -0.17 -3.74 28.39
C VAL A 70 1.29 -3.52 28.75
N ASP A 71 1.98 -4.62 29.03
CA ASP A 71 3.43 -4.62 29.23
C ASP A 71 4.09 -5.08 27.94
N VAL A 72 5.16 -4.39 27.57
CA VAL A 72 5.92 -4.66 26.35
C VAL A 72 7.39 -4.78 26.71
N LYS A 73 8.06 -5.82 26.21
CA LYS A 73 9.51 -6.00 26.39
C LYS A 73 10.21 -6.05 25.04
N ASP A 74 11.29 -5.30 24.91
CA ASP A 74 12.17 -5.38 23.73
C ASP A 74 13.21 -6.51 23.87
N ILE A 75 13.92 -6.79 22.78
CA ILE A 75 14.97 -7.82 22.75
C ILE A 75 16.18 -7.50 23.65
N SER A 76 16.33 -6.25 24.07
CA SER A 76 17.40 -5.77 24.95
C SER A 76 17.02 -5.91 26.43
N GLY A 77 15.78 -6.32 26.74
CA GLY A 77 15.27 -6.52 28.08
C GLY A 77 14.68 -5.25 28.73
N ASN A 78 14.53 -4.16 27.97
CA ASN A 78 13.81 -2.99 28.47
C ASN A 78 12.32 -3.27 28.50
N SER A 79 11.64 -2.74 29.52
CA SER A 79 10.19 -2.89 29.70
C SER A 79 9.49 -1.54 29.54
N TYR A 80 8.32 -1.57 28.93
CA TYR A 80 7.44 -0.44 28.70
C TYR A 80 6.02 -0.81 29.12
N GLU A 81 5.30 0.16 29.66
CA GLU A 81 3.90 0.00 30.09
C GLU A 81 3.03 1.02 29.36
N GLY A 82 1.80 0.64 29.04
CA GLY A 82 0.81 1.53 28.47
C GLY A 82 -0.61 0.99 28.59
N ASP A 83 -1.62 1.83 28.39
CA ASP A 83 -3.01 1.37 28.53
C ASP A 83 -3.50 0.55 27.34
N ILE A 84 -2.96 0.81 26.16
CA ILE A 84 -3.36 0.21 24.88
C ILE A 84 -2.15 0.05 23.95
N LEU A 85 -2.10 -1.05 23.23
CA LEU A 85 -1.08 -1.36 22.22
C LEU A 85 -1.67 -1.23 20.81
N VAL A 86 -1.04 -0.39 19.98
CA VAL A 86 -1.36 -0.28 18.55
C VAL A 86 -0.27 -0.97 17.73
N LEU A 87 -0.61 -2.08 17.08
CA LEU A 87 0.32 -2.85 16.26
C LEU A 87 0.34 -2.35 14.80
N ALA A 88 1.36 -1.55 14.50
CA ALA A 88 1.65 -1.01 13.17
C ALA A 88 2.88 -1.65 12.50
N THR A 89 3.11 -2.96 12.71
CA THR A 89 4.32 -3.70 12.25
C THR A 89 4.35 -4.03 10.75
N GLY A 90 3.46 -3.42 9.96
CA GLY A 90 3.38 -3.66 8.51
C GLY A 90 3.06 -5.12 8.19
N ALA A 91 3.69 -5.66 7.15
CA ALA A 91 3.47 -7.05 6.73
C ALA A 91 4.11 -8.11 7.66
N ASP A 92 4.94 -7.70 8.62
CA ASP A 92 5.46 -8.59 9.66
C ASP A 92 4.39 -8.81 10.74
N ILE A 93 3.92 -10.05 10.80
CA ILE A 93 2.78 -10.46 11.63
C ILE A 93 3.21 -11.21 12.89
N LYS A 94 4.50 -11.46 13.10
CA LYS A 94 4.96 -12.37 14.17
C LYS A 94 4.43 -11.95 15.55
N LEU A 95 4.50 -10.65 15.84
CA LEU A 95 4.05 -10.09 17.10
C LEU A 95 2.53 -10.14 17.26
N ALA A 96 1.77 -9.89 16.19
CA ALA A 96 0.33 -10.05 16.22
C ALA A 96 -0.07 -11.52 16.38
N SER A 97 0.63 -12.45 15.72
CA SER A 97 0.39 -13.89 15.87
C SER A 97 0.70 -14.41 17.27
N SER A 98 1.69 -13.87 17.99
CA SER A 98 1.90 -14.21 19.40
C SER A 98 0.77 -13.74 20.32
N LEU A 99 -0.07 -12.82 19.85
CA LEU A 99 -1.29 -12.37 20.52
C LEU A 99 -2.56 -13.04 19.98
N CYS A 100 -2.40 -14.24 19.40
CA CYS A 100 -3.48 -15.08 18.88
C CYS A 100 -4.25 -14.48 17.68
N PHE A 101 -3.69 -13.49 16.98
CA PHE A 101 -4.24 -13.06 15.68
C PHE A 101 -3.79 -13.99 14.56
N GLU A 102 -4.76 -14.50 13.80
CA GLU A 102 -4.51 -15.40 12.67
C GLU A 102 -4.34 -14.63 11.36
N PHE A 103 -3.47 -15.16 10.50
CA PHE A 103 -3.13 -14.53 9.22
C PHE A 103 -2.96 -15.56 8.11
N SER A 104 -3.43 -15.22 6.93
CA SER A 104 -3.08 -15.90 5.68
C SER A 104 -1.64 -15.58 5.24
N ARG A 105 -1.17 -16.30 4.22
CA ARG A 105 0.02 -15.90 3.46
C ARG A 105 -0.23 -14.54 2.78
N PRO A 106 0.81 -13.71 2.58
CA PRO A 106 0.67 -12.46 1.83
C PRO A 106 0.21 -12.70 0.40
N GLU A 107 -0.59 -11.77 -0.12
CA GLU A 107 -1.21 -11.83 -1.44
C GLU A 107 -0.23 -11.42 -2.55
N ALA A 108 0.76 -10.58 -2.23
CA ALA A 108 1.72 -10.07 -3.18
C ALA A 108 3.13 -9.90 -2.61
N PHE A 109 4.08 -9.71 -3.52
CA PHE A 109 5.41 -9.22 -3.21
C PHE A 109 5.73 -8.02 -4.10
N ALA A 110 6.51 -7.08 -3.58
CA ALA A 110 7.09 -6.02 -4.38
C ALA A 110 8.58 -5.87 -4.09
N VAL A 111 9.31 -5.46 -5.13
CA VAL A 111 10.73 -5.10 -5.07
C VAL A 111 10.90 -3.74 -5.69
N ARG A 112 11.69 -2.88 -5.05
CA ARG A 112 12.01 -1.54 -5.54
C ARG A 112 13.47 -1.18 -5.35
N GLY A 113 13.95 -0.28 -6.19
CA GLY A 113 15.25 0.37 -6.07
C GLY A 113 15.15 1.86 -6.46
N TYR A 114 16.29 2.54 -6.43
CA TYR A 114 16.42 3.90 -6.96
C TYR A 114 17.55 3.96 -7.97
N ILE A 115 17.33 4.68 -9.07
CA ILE A 115 18.36 5.00 -10.08
C ILE A 115 18.42 6.51 -10.31
N PRO A 116 19.54 7.05 -10.83
CA PRO A 116 19.59 8.43 -11.30
C PRO A 116 18.55 8.69 -12.40
N ASN A 117 17.88 9.84 -12.34
CA ASN A 117 16.95 10.27 -13.38
C ASN A 117 17.69 10.97 -14.53
N LYS A 118 18.39 10.19 -15.37
CA LYS A 118 19.15 10.71 -16.52
C LYS A 118 18.26 11.22 -17.66
N GLU A 119 17.08 10.60 -17.82
CA GLU A 119 16.12 10.88 -18.89
C GLU A 119 15.16 12.05 -18.58
N ASP A 120 15.39 12.80 -17.48
CA ASP A 120 14.47 13.83 -16.95
C ASP A 120 12.99 13.37 -16.91
N LEU A 121 12.75 12.15 -16.41
CA LEU A 121 11.40 11.62 -16.29
C LEU A 121 10.52 12.54 -15.43
N ARG A 122 9.31 12.84 -15.95
CA ARG A 122 8.34 13.75 -15.30
C ARG A 122 7.02 13.07 -14.92
N ASP A 123 6.67 12.00 -15.63
CA ASP A 123 5.40 11.29 -15.46
C ASP A 123 5.59 10.00 -14.65
N LEU A 124 4.52 9.47 -14.06
CA LEU A 124 4.53 8.11 -13.53
C LEU A 124 4.45 7.12 -14.68
N LEU A 125 5.35 6.15 -14.74
CA LEU A 125 5.31 5.11 -15.76
C LEU A 125 4.91 3.78 -15.13
N PHE A 126 4.02 3.05 -15.80
CA PHE A 126 3.58 1.71 -15.42
C PHE A 126 3.66 0.79 -16.64
N TRP A 127 4.23 -0.41 -16.50
CA TRP A 127 4.23 -1.43 -17.57
C TRP A 127 3.43 -2.64 -17.14
N MET A 128 2.33 -2.89 -17.85
CA MET A 128 1.48 -4.06 -17.70
C MET A 128 2.02 -5.20 -18.55
N ASP A 129 3.18 -5.73 -18.17
CA ASP A 129 3.88 -6.75 -18.95
C ASP A 129 3.16 -8.12 -18.88
N ASP A 130 3.05 -8.79 -20.03
CA ASP A 130 2.46 -10.12 -20.15
C ASP A 130 3.26 -11.16 -19.32
N GLU A 131 4.58 -10.98 -19.17
CA GLU A 131 5.44 -11.91 -18.42
C GLU A 131 5.11 -11.96 -16.92
N LEU A 132 4.56 -10.87 -16.38
CA LEU A 132 4.20 -10.77 -14.97
C LEU A 132 2.88 -11.46 -14.68
N SER A 133 2.03 -11.65 -15.69
CA SER A 133 0.63 -12.08 -15.53
C SER A 133 -0.15 -11.17 -14.59
N SER A 134 -0.01 -11.26 -13.27
CA SER A 134 -0.71 -10.48 -12.26
C SER A 134 0.22 -9.47 -11.55
N GLY A 135 0.79 -8.53 -12.31
CA GLY A 135 1.71 -7.53 -11.77
C GLY A 135 2.03 -6.44 -12.77
N TYR A 136 2.88 -5.51 -12.35
CA TYR A 136 3.37 -4.44 -13.22
C TYR A 136 4.75 -3.94 -12.76
N TYR A 137 5.50 -3.39 -13.71
CA TYR A 137 6.67 -2.57 -13.41
C TYR A 137 6.26 -1.11 -13.23
N TRP A 138 7.05 -0.36 -12.47
CA TRP A 138 6.87 1.08 -12.36
C TRP A 138 8.18 1.85 -12.40
N ALA A 139 8.10 3.12 -12.78
CA ALA A 139 9.16 4.10 -12.68
C ALA A 139 8.58 5.46 -12.29
N PHE A 140 8.88 5.91 -11.07
CA PHE A 140 8.32 7.13 -10.49
C PHE A 140 9.43 8.15 -10.22
N PRO A 141 9.48 9.29 -10.92
CA PRO A 141 10.48 10.31 -10.65
C PRO A 141 10.26 10.89 -9.26
N CYS A 142 11.33 11.15 -8.52
CA CYS A 142 11.32 11.60 -7.12
C CYS A 142 12.24 12.82 -6.93
N PRO A 143 12.07 13.59 -5.84
CA PRO A 143 12.96 14.70 -5.49
C PRO A 143 14.43 14.29 -5.40
N GLY A 144 15.36 15.15 -5.82
CA GLY A 144 16.80 14.85 -5.84
C GLY A 144 17.26 14.08 -7.08
N ASN A 145 16.54 14.23 -8.19
CA ASN A 145 16.86 13.68 -9.51
C ASN A 145 17.09 12.16 -9.53
N VAL A 146 16.19 11.42 -8.88
CA VAL A 146 16.18 9.94 -8.88
C VAL A 146 14.84 9.40 -9.32
N ILE A 147 14.82 8.17 -9.83
CA ILE A 147 13.61 7.42 -10.18
C ILE A 147 13.48 6.27 -9.19
N ASN A 148 12.31 6.12 -8.58
CA ASN A 148 11.91 4.91 -7.88
C ASN A 148 11.42 3.89 -8.91
N VAL A 149 12.20 2.85 -9.14
CA VAL A 149 11.87 1.77 -10.06
C VAL A 149 11.47 0.53 -9.27
N GLY A 150 10.51 -0.23 -9.76
CA GLY A 150 10.16 -1.48 -9.09
C GLY A 150 9.22 -2.37 -9.87
N VAL A 151 8.93 -3.51 -9.26
CA VAL A 151 8.01 -4.53 -9.76
C VAL A 151 7.18 -5.07 -8.61
N GLY A 152 5.87 -5.20 -8.83
CA GLY A 152 4.92 -5.78 -7.89
C GLY A 152 4.18 -6.92 -8.56
N ASN A 153 3.91 -8.00 -7.81
CA ASN A 153 3.20 -9.16 -8.35
C ASN A 153 2.38 -9.91 -7.30
N PHE A 154 1.19 -10.35 -7.70
CA PHE A 154 0.21 -11.11 -6.92
C PHE A 154 0.32 -12.61 -7.19
N GLY A 155 1.51 -13.19 -7.05
CA GLY A 155 1.73 -14.63 -7.29
C GLY A 155 3.18 -15.07 -7.43
N LEU A 156 4.09 -14.14 -7.74
CA LEU A 156 5.53 -14.42 -7.83
C LEU A 156 6.26 -14.14 -6.51
N GLU A 157 7.28 -14.94 -6.23
CA GLU A 157 8.14 -14.77 -5.07
C GLU A 157 9.18 -13.66 -5.25
N LYS A 158 9.63 -13.10 -4.12
CA LYS A 158 10.62 -12.01 -4.04
C LYS A 158 11.90 -12.24 -4.86
N VAL A 159 12.45 -13.46 -4.86
CA VAL A 159 13.70 -13.76 -5.58
C VAL A 159 13.52 -13.58 -7.08
N LYS A 160 12.41 -14.08 -7.63
CA LYS A 160 12.08 -13.91 -9.05
C LYS A 160 11.87 -12.43 -9.40
N LEU A 161 11.19 -11.67 -8.53
CA LEU A 161 10.98 -10.23 -8.72
C LEU A 161 12.28 -9.42 -8.75
N LYS A 162 13.28 -9.77 -7.91
CA LYS A 162 14.60 -9.11 -7.98
C LYS A 162 15.27 -9.34 -9.33
N LYS A 163 15.22 -10.57 -9.86
CA LYS A 163 15.79 -10.89 -11.18
C LYS A 163 15.09 -10.12 -12.30
N LEU A 164 13.75 -10.11 -12.27
CA LEU A 164 12.89 -9.41 -13.23
C LEU A 164 13.17 -7.90 -13.23
N LEU A 165 13.15 -7.25 -12.06
CA LEU A 165 13.46 -5.82 -11.96
C LEU A 165 14.86 -5.48 -12.47
N GLY A 166 15.85 -6.33 -12.19
CA GLY A 166 17.20 -6.12 -12.68
C GLY A 166 17.30 -6.20 -14.20
N GLY A 167 16.57 -7.11 -14.84
CA GLY A 167 16.46 -7.18 -16.30
C GLY A 167 15.77 -5.94 -16.86
N PHE A 168 14.59 -5.62 -16.34
CA PHE A 168 13.79 -4.47 -16.75
C PHE A 168 14.58 -3.15 -16.72
N VAL A 169 15.31 -2.89 -15.63
CA VAL A 169 16.10 -1.65 -15.50
C VAL A 169 17.27 -1.59 -16.47
N ARG A 170 17.94 -2.71 -16.75
CA ARG A 170 19.03 -2.75 -17.73
C ARG A 170 18.54 -2.47 -19.14
N GLU A 171 17.38 -3.01 -19.49
CA GLU A 171 16.79 -2.87 -20.81
C GLU A 171 16.19 -1.47 -21.05
N ASN A 172 15.53 -0.89 -20.04
CA ASN A 172 14.72 0.33 -20.22
C ASN A 172 15.38 1.63 -19.74
N PHE A 173 16.47 1.56 -18.96
CA PHE A 173 17.10 2.76 -18.40
C PHE A 173 18.63 2.78 -18.57
N ASP A 174 19.35 1.82 -17.99
CA ASP A 174 20.81 1.79 -18.07
C ASP A 174 21.34 0.38 -17.70
N GLU A 175 22.03 -0.25 -18.66
CA GLU A 175 22.62 -1.58 -18.52
C GLU A 175 23.59 -1.72 -17.34
N ARG A 176 24.19 -0.62 -16.86
CA ARG A 176 25.18 -0.60 -15.79
C ARG A 176 24.60 -0.27 -14.42
N SER A 177 23.29 -0.06 -14.31
CA SER A 177 22.66 0.30 -13.04
C SER A 177 22.78 -0.84 -12.01
N VAL A 178 23.51 -0.58 -10.93
CA VAL A 178 23.48 -1.40 -9.72
C VAL A 178 22.38 -0.88 -8.80
N LEU A 179 21.40 -1.73 -8.52
CA LEU A 179 20.23 -1.39 -7.71
C LEU A 179 20.38 -1.92 -6.28
N ASP A 180 20.32 -1.04 -5.28
CA ASP A 180 19.98 -1.46 -3.91
C ASP A 180 18.48 -1.82 -3.87
N MET A 181 18.19 -3.08 -4.19
CA MET A 181 16.82 -3.59 -4.27
C MET A 181 16.30 -4.02 -2.90
N LYS A 182 15.28 -3.32 -2.43
CA LYS A 182 14.50 -3.67 -1.24
C LYS A 182 13.20 -4.32 -1.66
N GLY A 183 12.88 -5.48 -1.07
CA GLY A 183 11.64 -6.18 -1.35
C GLY A 183 10.93 -6.66 -0.09
N ALA A 184 9.61 -6.59 -0.12
CA ALA A 184 8.74 -6.93 1.01
C ALA A 184 7.49 -7.69 0.51
N PRO A 185 6.91 -8.58 1.34
CA PRO A 185 5.54 -9.03 1.13
C PRO A 185 4.58 -7.85 1.26
N ILE A 186 3.42 -7.98 0.62
CA ILE A 186 2.32 -7.02 0.71
C ILE A 186 1.05 -7.80 1.09
N ARG A 187 0.38 -7.32 2.13
CA ARG A 187 -0.88 -7.88 2.63
C ARG A 187 -2.06 -7.04 2.15
N CYS A 188 -2.94 -7.65 1.37
CA CYS A 188 -3.98 -6.96 0.61
C CYS A 188 -5.38 -7.48 0.91
N GLY A 189 -6.37 -6.66 0.58
CA GLY A 189 -7.75 -7.12 0.43
C GLY A 189 -8.61 -7.10 1.68
N LEU A 190 -8.14 -6.51 2.79
CA LEU A 190 -8.80 -6.46 4.10
C LEU A 190 -9.15 -7.87 4.62
N ARG A 191 -8.30 -8.40 5.51
CA ARG A 191 -8.45 -9.79 5.99
C ARG A 191 -9.73 -9.98 6.80
N GLU A 192 -10.17 -11.23 6.92
CA GLU A 192 -11.22 -11.59 7.86
C GLU A 192 -10.65 -11.80 9.28
N GLY A 193 -11.54 -11.86 10.27
CA GLY A 193 -11.21 -12.10 11.67
C GLY A 193 -11.07 -10.82 12.50
N PRO A 194 -10.73 -10.96 13.79
CA PRO A 194 -10.66 -9.82 14.69
C PRO A 194 -9.48 -8.91 14.30
N PHE A 195 -9.73 -7.60 14.26
CA PHE A 195 -8.72 -6.55 14.04
C PHE A 195 -8.18 -5.96 15.35
N TYR A 196 -8.71 -6.41 16.48
CA TYR A 196 -8.41 -5.93 17.81
C TYR A 196 -8.82 -7.00 18.83
N SER A 197 -8.33 -6.85 20.05
CA SER A 197 -8.73 -7.61 21.24
C SER A 197 -8.69 -6.66 22.44
N ASP A 198 -8.88 -7.16 23.66
CA ASP A 198 -8.68 -6.34 24.86
C ASP A 198 -7.31 -5.64 24.82
N ARG A 199 -7.34 -4.30 24.86
CA ARG A 199 -6.17 -3.40 24.88
C ARG A 199 -5.21 -3.53 23.69
N VAL A 200 -5.59 -4.19 22.59
CA VAL A 200 -4.74 -4.30 21.39
C VAL A 200 -5.53 -3.95 20.14
N VAL A 201 -4.97 -3.10 19.29
CA VAL A 201 -5.55 -2.73 17.99
C VAL A 201 -4.52 -2.93 16.89
N LEU A 202 -4.91 -3.63 15.82
CA LEU A 202 -4.07 -3.83 14.63
C LEU A 202 -4.38 -2.76 13.59
N VAL A 203 -3.35 -2.19 12.95
CA VAL A 203 -3.52 -1.18 11.88
C VAL A 203 -2.65 -1.51 10.66
N GLY A 204 -2.98 -0.88 9.53
CA GLY A 204 -2.25 -1.03 8.28
C GLY A 204 -2.23 -2.47 7.75
N GLU A 205 -1.05 -2.95 7.38
CA GLU A 205 -0.94 -4.28 6.78
C GLU A 205 -1.23 -5.44 7.76
N ASN A 206 -1.28 -5.21 9.08
CA ASN A 206 -1.81 -6.21 10.03
C ASN A 206 -3.32 -6.44 9.88
N VAL A 207 -4.03 -5.55 9.19
CA VAL A 207 -5.43 -5.78 8.79
C VAL A 207 -5.57 -5.90 7.27
N SER A 208 -4.46 -6.06 6.55
CA SER A 208 -4.39 -6.15 5.08
C SER A 208 -5.03 -4.96 4.34
N THR A 209 -4.84 -3.73 4.85
CA THR A 209 -5.42 -2.51 4.24
C THR A 209 -4.93 -2.18 2.84
N THR A 210 -3.92 -2.86 2.31
CA THR A 210 -3.45 -2.58 0.95
C THR A 210 -4.50 -3.00 -0.08
N TYR A 211 -4.73 -2.19 -1.10
CA TYR A 211 -5.61 -2.59 -2.20
C TYR A 211 -4.96 -3.66 -3.09
N ASN A 212 -5.75 -4.69 -3.41
CA ASN A 212 -5.46 -5.59 -4.52
C ASN A 212 -5.38 -4.79 -5.83
N LEU A 213 -4.77 -5.37 -6.87
CA LEU A 213 -4.51 -4.73 -8.17
C LEU A 213 -3.49 -3.58 -8.13
N THR A 214 -3.75 -2.52 -7.37
CA THR A 214 -2.90 -1.32 -7.36
C THR A 214 -1.72 -1.42 -6.40
N GLY A 215 -1.83 -2.21 -5.32
CA GLY A 215 -0.80 -2.25 -4.28
C GLY A 215 -0.72 -0.96 -3.46
N GLU A 216 -1.73 -0.09 -3.55
CA GLU A 216 -1.78 1.16 -2.79
C GLU A 216 -2.11 0.88 -1.32
N GLY A 217 -1.12 1.06 -0.43
CA GLY A 217 -1.27 0.77 1.00
C GLY A 217 -0.94 1.92 1.94
N ILE A 218 -0.14 2.92 1.53
CA ILE A 218 0.35 3.98 2.42
C ILE A 218 -0.81 4.81 3.00
N GLY A 219 -1.67 5.33 2.12
CA GLY A 219 -2.87 6.07 2.54
C GLY A 219 -3.82 5.21 3.38
N LYS A 220 -3.95 3.93 3.04
CA LYS A 220 -4.88 3.00 3.71
C LYS A 220 -4.41 2.60 5.10
N ALA A 221 -3.10 2.45 5.26
CA ALA A 221 -2.49 2.28 6.58
C ALA A 221 -2.72 3.51 7.45
N MET A 222 -2.52 4.72 6.89
CA MET A 222 -2.82 5.97 7.62
C MET A 222 -4.31 6.09 7.97
N GLU A 223 -5.23 5.79 7.04
CA GLU A 223 -6.68 5.79 7.30
C GLU A 223 -7.05 4.85 8.47
N SER A 224 -6.49 3.63 8.51
CA SER A 224 -6.73 2.72 9.64
C SER A 224 -6.11 3.20 10.96
N GLY A 225 -4.93 3.83 10.92
CA GLY A 225 -4.29 4.41 12.10
C GLY A 225 -5.06 5.60 12.66
N MET A 226 -5.58 6.47 11.79
CA MET A 226 -6.44 7.59 12.17
C MET A 226 -7.74 7.08 12.81
N LEU A 227 -8.40 6.11 12.17
CA LEU A 227 -9.60 5.49 12.72
C LEU A 227 -9.35 4.87 14.11
N ALA A 228 -8.23 4.16 14.28
CA ALA A 228 -7.85 3.62 15.59
C ALA A 228 -7.66 4.74 16.62
N GLY A 229 -6.92 5.80 16.28
CA GLY A 229 -6.72 6.95 17.18
C GLY A 229 -8.02 7.65 17.57
N GLU A 230 -8.95 7.84 16.63
CA GLU A 230 -10.28 8.42 16.89
C GLU A 230 -11.09 7.56 17.88
N VAL A 231 -11.13 6.24 17.66
CA VAL A 231 -11.85 5.31 18.54
C VAL A 231 -11.22 5.26 19.93
N ILE A 232 -9.89 5.17 20.03
CA ILE A 232 -9.15 5.16 21.30
C ILE A 232 -9.45 6.43 22.11
N ASN A 233 -9.38 7.60 21.46
CA ASN A 233 -9.69 8.88 22.11
C ASN A 233 -11.15 8.98 22.55
N LYS A 234 -12.08 8.35 21.81
CA LYS A 234 -13.51 8.36 22.15
C LYS A 234 -13.85 7.50 23.37
N ILE A 235 -13.22 6.33 23.50
CA ILE A 235 -13.58 5.35 24.54
C ILE A 235 -12.94 5.60 25.90
N LYS A 236 -11.98 6.54 26.01
CA LYS A 236 -11.43 7.09 27.27
C LYS A 236 -11.27 6.04 28.39
N ASP A 237 -10.24 5.20 28.26
CA ASP A 237 -9.88 4.17 29.25
C ASP A 237 -10.77 2.92 29.28
N HIS A 238 -11.78 2.84 28.41
CA HIS A 238 -12.57 1.63 28.20
C HIS A 238 -12.03 0.76 27.05
N TYR A 239 -10.76 0.36 27.12
CA TYR A 239 -10.04 -0.40 26.09
C TYR A 239 -10.37 -1.91 26.02
N SER A 240 -11.60 -2.29 26.37
CA SER A 240 -12.07 -3.67 26.16
C SER A 240 -12.42 -3.93 24.70
N GLU A 241 -12.51 -5.19 24.31
CA GLU A 241 -13.00 -5.62 23.01
C GLU A 241 -14.35 -4.96 22.67
N ARG A 242 -15.24 -4.85 23.66
CA ARG A 242 -16.53 -4.17 23.49
C ARG A 242 -16.36 -2.68 23.16
N GLY A 243 -15.44 -1.99 23.82
CA GLY A 243 -15.14 -0.58 23.56
C GLY A 243 -14.56 -0.37 22.16
N LEU A 244 -13.71 -1.27 21.71
CA LEU A 244 -13.03 -1.19 20.41
C LEU A 244 -13.91 -1.60 19.21
N LYS A 245 -15.17 -2.02 19.45
CA LYS A 245 -16.10 -2.43 18.38
C LYS A 245 -16.29 -1.40 17.27
N GLU A 246 -16.26 -0.11 17.60
CA GLU A 246 -16.39 0.96 16.59
C GLU A 246 -15.25 0.96 15.56
N TYR A 247 -14.06 0.49 15.94
CA TYR A 247 -12.94 0.31 15.02
C TYR A 247 -13.27 -0.73 13.93
N CYS A 248 -13.85 -1.87 14.33
CA CYS A 248 -14.33 -2.88 13.38
C CYS A 248 -15.31 -2.30 12.37
N LEU A 249 -16.33 -1.61 12.88
CA LEU A 249 -17.40 -1.04 12.07
C LEU A 249 -16.87 0.03 11.10
N GLY A 250 -15.83 0.78 11.52
CA GLY A 250 -15.15 1.73 10.64
C GLY A 250 -14.39 1.04 9.51
N LEU A 251 -13.66 -0.05 9.80
CA LEU A 251 -12.97 -0.84 8.77
C LEU A 251 -13.96 -1.54 7.83
N GLU A 252 -15.07 -2.08 8.33
CA GLU A 252 -16.08 -2.74 7.50
C GLU A 252 -16.70 -1.81 6.44
N LYS A 253 -16.76 -0.50 6.72
CA LYS A 253 -17.21 0.51 5.72
C LYS A 253 -16.28 0.58 4.50
N THR A 254 -15.03 0.17 4.62
CA THR A 254 -14.08 0.17 3.49
C THR A 254 -14.11 -1.15 2.70
N LYS A 255 -14.73 -2.22 3.23
CA LYS A 255 -14.73 -3.57 2.66
C LYS A 255 -15.16 -3.61 1.19
N GLY A 256 -16.20 -2.87 0.83
CA GLY A 256 -16.68 -2.81 -0.57
C GLY A 256 -15.62 -2.33 -1.56
N PHE A 257 -14.72 -1.42 -1.15
CA PHE A 257 -13.59 -0.99 -1.98
C PHE A 257 -12.57 -2.13 -2.15
N HIS A 258 -12.23 -2.85 -1.08
CA HIS A 258 -11.32 -3.98 -1.14
C HIS A 258 -11.85 -5.10 -2.05
N GLU A 259 -13.13 -5.44 -1.93
CA GLU A 259 -13.81 -6.42 -2.78
C GLU A 259 -13.78 -6.00 -4.26
N ALA A 260 -14.03 -4.72 -4.56
CA ALA A 260 -13.98 -4.18 -5.91
C ALA A 260 -12.59 -4.32 -6.54
N TYR A 261 -11.54 -3.98 -5.81
CA TYR A 261 -10.15 -4.14 -6.28
C TYR A 261 -9.73 -5.60 -6.41
N THR A 262 -10.26 -6.49 -5.57
CA THR A 262 -10.04 -7.94 -5.65
C THR A 262 -10.70 -8.52 -6.90
N PHE A 263 -11.94 -8.12 -7.17
CA PHE A 263 -12.64 -8.48 -8.39
C PHE A 263 -11.90 -7.95 -9.64
N ALA A 264 -11.45 -6.70 -9.61
CA ALA A 264 -10.69 -6.10 -10.70
C ALA A 264 -9.37 -6.84 -10.95
N LEU A 265 -8.63 -7.24 -9.90
CA LEU A 265 -7.45 -8.10 -10.03
C LEU A 265 -7.79 -9.44 -10.68
N GLY A 266 -8.93 -10.06 -10.33
CA GLY A 266 -9.38 -11.32 -10.93
C GLY A 266 -9.73 -11.20 -12.42
N LEU A 267 -10.24 -10.06 -12.87
CA LEU A 267 -10.41 -9.77 -14.30
C LEU A 267 -9.05 -9.54 -14.97
N MET A 268 -8.18 -8.77 -14.31
CA MET A 268 -6.81 -8.47 -14.72
C MET A 268 -5.82 -9.61 -14.44
N SER A 269 -6.28 -10.84 -14.14
CA SER A 269 -5.41 -12.02 -14.07
C SER A 269 -5.55 -12.94 -15.29
N ARG A 270 -6.58 -12.75 -16.14
CA ARG A 270 -6.92 -13.63 -17.29
C ARG A 270 -5.97 -13.50 -18.51
N PRO A 271 -5.82 -14.54 -19.37
CA PRO A 271 -4.79 -14.58 -20.42
C PRO A 271 -4.88 -13.51 -21.53
N VAL A 272 -6.10 -13.10 -21.93
CA VAL A 272 -6.31 -12.12 -23.03
C VAL A 272 -6.52 -10.69 -22.54
N LYS A 273 -6.37 -10.46 -21.23
CA LYS A 273 -6.75 -9.22 -20.56
C LYS A 273 -5.95 -8.00 -21.04
N ASN A 274 -4.65 -8.12 -21.28
CA ASN A 274 -3.79 -6.97 -21.51
C ASN A 274 -4.16 -6.39 -22.87
N TYR A 275 -4.39 -7.23 -23.86
CA TYR A 275 -4.94 -6.85 -25.15
C TYR A 275 -6.32 -6.17 -25.02
N LEU A 276 -7.28 -6.80 -24.33
CA LEU A 276 -8.64 -6.25 -24.21
C LEU A 276 -8.68 -4.93 -23.43
N PHE A 277 -7.96 -4.84 -22.32
CA PHE A 277 -7.81 -3.63 -21.50
C PHE A 277 -7.16 -2.50 -22.28
N THR A 278 -6.11 -2.81 -23.04
CA THR A 278 -5.41 -1.85 -23.89
C THR A 278 -6.34 -1.32 -24.98
N LYS A 279 -7.02 -2.21 -25.73
CA LYS A 279 -7.98 -1.80 -26.76
C LYS A 279 -9.10 -0.94 -26.18
N LEU A 280 -9.67 -1.36 -25.06
CA LEU A 280 -10.71 -0.60 -24.39
C LEU A 280 -10.26 0.82 -24.07
N LEU A 281 -9.12 1.00 -23.39
CA LEU A 281 -8.65 2.32 -22.99
C LEU A 281 -8.15 3.17 -24.17
N LYS A 282 -7.68 2.55 -25.24
CA LYS A 282 -7.28 3.24 -26.46
C LYS A 282 -8.48 3.84 -27.20
N TYR A 283 -9.56 3.07 -27.34
CA TYR A 283 -10.72 3.45 -28.16
C TYR A 283 -11.87 4.07 -27.37
N SER A 284 -11.92 3.93 -26.03
CA SER A 284 -12.98 4.50 -25.19
C SER A 284 -12.45 5.63 -24.29
N SER A 285 -12.80 6.87 -24.66
CA SER A 285 -12.54 8.05 -23.83
C SER A 285 -13.26 7.97 -22.47
N LYS A 286 -14.43 7.33 -22.44
CA LYS A 286 -15.22 7.08 -21.23
C LYS A 286 -14.52 6.09 -20.30
N ALA A 287 -13.93 5.02 -20.84
CA ALA A 287 -13.11 4.10 -20.06
C ALA A 287 -11.88 4.80 -19.48
N ARG A 288 -11.19 5.65 -20.25
CA ARG A 288 -10.07 6.47 -19.73
C ARG A 288 -10.50 7.41 -18.62
N LYS A 289 -11.63 8.12 -18.78
CA LYS A 289 -12.18 8.99 -17.74
C LYS A 289 -12.53 8.19 -16.47
N THR A 290 -13.13 7.02 -16.64
CA THR A 290 -13.50 6.15 -15.52
C THR A 290 -12.26 5.65 -14.77
N LEU A 291 -11.22 5.21 -15.50
CA LEU A 291 -9.94 4.84 -14.90
C LEU A 291 -9.29 6.02 -14.17
N ALA A 292 -9.30 7.21 -14.77
CA ALA A 292 -8.79 8.42 -14.13
C ALA A 292 -9.55 8.75 -12.83
N LEU A 293 -10.87 8.56 -12.79
CA LEU A 293 -11.67 8.76 -11.57
C LEU A 293 -11.33 7.74 -10.48
N ILE A 294 -11.08 6.48 -10.83
CA ILE A 294 -10.61 5.46 -9.87
C ILE A 294 -9.23 5.85 -9.33
N VAL A 295 -8.30 6.22 -10.20
CA VAL A 295 -6.92 6.62 -9.84
C VAL A 295 -6.91 7.88 -8.96
N ARG A 296 -7.81 8.84 -9.22
CA ARG A 296 -7.99 10.04 -8.40
C ARG A 296 -8.77 9.78 -7.11
N LYS A 297 -9.33 8.57 -6.93
CA LYS A 297 -10.27 8.20 -5.85
C LYS A 297 -11.56 9.02 -5.84
N ASP A 298 -11.90 9.65 -6.96
CA ASP A 298 -13.12 10.46 -7.14
C ASP A 298 -14.33 9.60 -7.50
N ALA A 299 -14.13 8.32 -7.81
CA ALA A 299 -15.20 7.35 -8.05
C ALA A 299 -15.08 6.12 -7.17
N ASP A 300 -16.24 5.65 -6.73
CA ASP A 300 -16.41 4.36 -6.04
C ASP A 300 -16.06 3.20 -7.00
N PRO A 301 -14.95 2.49 -6.78
CA PRO A 301 -14.54 1.34 -7.58
C PRO A 301 -15.57 0.22 -7.56
N GLY A 302 -16.38 0.06 -6.50
CA GLY A 302 -17.46 -0.93 -6.45
C GLY A 302 -18.55 -0.63 -7.48
N LYS A 303 -18.86 0.65 -7.71
CA LYS A 303 -19.78 1.06 -8.78
C LYS A 303 -19.16 0.93 -10.17
N VAL A 304 -17.84 1.03 -10.30
CA VAL A 304 -17.16 0.90 -11.59
C VAL A 304 -16.90 -0.55 -11.98
N PHE A 305 -16.42 -1.36 -11.05
CA PHE A 305 -16.01 -2.74 -11.26
C PHE A 305 -17.14 -3.75 -10.98
N SER A 306 -18.33 -3.35 -10.55
CA SER A 306 -19.49 -4.25 -10.56
C SER A 306 -19.86 -4.69 -11.98
N PHE A 307 -20.51 -5.85 -12.16
CA PHE A 307 -20.95 -6.31 -13.50
C PHE A 307 -21.79 -5.26 -14.25
N ARG A 308 -22.72 -4.59 -13.54
CA ARG A 308 -23.53 -3.48 -14.10
C ARG A 308 -22.71 -2.22 -14.35
N GLY A 309 -21.76 -1.90 -13.46
CA GLY A 309 -20.82 -0.81 -13.61
C GLY A 309 -19.91 -0.95 -14.81
N PHE A 310 -19.37 -2.15 -14.99
CA PHE A 310 -18.52 -2.54 -16.10
C PHE A 310 -19.29 -2.40 -17.41
N MET A 311 -20.50 -2.95 -17.51
CA MET A 311 -21.37 -2.79 -18.68
C MET A 311 -21.76 -1.32 -18.96
N LYS A 312 -22.00 -0.51 -17.92
CA LYS A 312 -22.43 0.89 -18.06
C LYS A 312 -21.29 1.86 -18.36
N ASN A 313 -20.06 1.56 -17.94
CA ASN A 313 -18.90 2.46 -18.07
C ASN A 313 -17.96 2.09 -19.23
N LEU A 314 -17.98 0.83 -19.71
CA LEU A 314 -17.15 0.39 -20.83
C LEU A 314 -17.85 0.43 -22.20
N LEU A 315 -19.18 0.30 -22.24
CA LEU A 315 -20.01 0.56 -23.43
C LEU A 315 -20.46 2.04 -23.46
#